data_AF-A0A1D2VS81-F1
#
_entry.id   AF-A0A1D2VS81-F1
#
_cell.length_a   1.000
_cell.length_b   1.000
_cell.length_c   1.000
_cell.angle_alpha   90.00
_cell.angle_beta   90.00
_cell.angle_gamma   90.00
#
_symmetry.space_group_name_H-M   'P 1'
#
loop_
_entity.id
_entity.type
_entity.pdbx_description
1 polymer ?
#
loop_
_entity_poly.entity_id
_entity_poly.type
_entity_poly.pdbx_seq_one_letter_code
_entity_poly.pdbx_strand_id
1 'polypeptide(L)'
;MTLAMGIWIGDDDQINNQQILHMKKILSEYDQKYFDAIYVGNEVLFRNEKTSSQLAQYINQVKSYISQMNYDIKVGTTEINSKIDPIIVEASDVVGANIHPFFGGDHVKQATSWVLNAFEHQIKPINNLVDNPAQLVLSEVGWPSGGGSFLNSVAGYNEMQIFLDTFVCEAKKIDTPWYFFEAFDEPWKEIYYTDDSQWETEWGIFTDDRKLKPGIVLPTCQ
;
A
#
# COMPACT_ATOMS: atom_id res chain seq x y z
N MET A 1 -4.63 17.16 7.34
CA MET A 1 -4.38 15.73 7.11
C MET A 1 -5.59 15.19 6.40
N THR A 2 -5.35 14.41 5.37
CA THR A 2 -6.33 13.74 4.53
C THR A 2 -6.09 12.23 4.63
N LEU A 3 -7.01 11.43 4.10
CA LEU A 3 -7.04 9.98 4.26
C LEU A 3 -7.17 9.30 2.89
N ALA A 4 -6.38 8.25 2.67
CA ALA A 4 -6.73 7.20 1.73
C ALA A 4 -7.51 6.11 2.50
N MET A 5 -8.80 5.97 2.20
CA MET A 5 -9.69 5.06 2.92
C MET A 5 -9.67 3.67 2.27
N GLY A 6 -9.19 2.67 2.98
CA GLY A 6 -9.30 1.27 2.57
C GLY A 6 -10.68 0.68 2.85
N ILE A 7 -11.19 -0.13 1.93
CA ILE A 7 -12.35 -1.00 2.10
C ILE A 7 -11.85 -2.43 1.95
N TRP A 8 -12.03 -3.26 2.98
CA TRP A 8 -11.63 -4.66 2.87
C TRP A 8 -12.55 -5.42 1.92
N ILE A 9 -11.97 -6.14 0.96
CA ILE A 9 -12.67 -7.04 0.04
C ILE A 9 -12.00 -8.40 0.15
N GLY A 10 -12.80 -9.44 0.43
CA GLY A 10 -12.35 -10.83 0.50
C GLY A 10 -13.33 -11.78 -0.17
N ASP A 11 -13.26 -13.08 0.16
CA ASP A 11 -14.07 -14.12 -0.48
C ASP A 11 -15.59 -13.93 -0.31
N ASP A 12 -16.01 -13.49 0.88
CA ASP A 12 -17.43 -13.41 1.25
C ASP A 12 -18.08 -12.10 0.77
N ASP A 13 -18.97 -12.22 -0.23
CA ASP A 13 -19.69 -11.09 -0.81
C ASP A 13 -20.64 -10.40 0.19
N GLN A 14 -21.13 -11.09 1.22
CA GLN A 14 -21.93 -10.44 2.27
C GLN A 14 -21.07 -9.51 3.11
N ILE A 15 -19.87 -9.95 3.49
CA ILE A 15 -18.90 -9.12 4.23
C ILE A 15 -18.47 -7.93 3.36
N ASN A 16 -18.14 -8.16 2.08
CA ASN A 16 -17.76 -7.08 1.15
C ASN A 16 -18.85 -6.00 1.05
N ASN A 17 -20.11 -6.43 0.95
CA ASN A 17 -21.24 -5.49 0.92
C ASN A 17 -21.37 -4.70 2.23
N GLN A 18 -21.12 -5.32 3.39
CA GLN A 18 -21.09 -4.61 4.67
C GLN A 18 -19.98 -3.55 4.73
N GLN A 19 -18.79 -3.87 4.22
CA GLN A 19 -17.67 -2.93 4.15
C GLN A 19 -18.01 -1.72 3.27
N ILE A 20 -18.64 -1.94 2.11
CA ILE A 20 -19.11 -0.86 1.23
C ILE A 20 -20.21 -0.02 1.91
N LEU A 21 -21.13 -0.65 2.64
CA LEU A 21 -22.16 0.10 3.40
C LEU A 21 -21.54 0.98 4.49
N HIS A 22 -20.50 0.50 5.18
CA HIS A 22 -19.78 1.30 6.17
C HIS A 22 -19.05 2.48 5.53
N MET A 23 -18.39 2.27 4.39
CA MET A 23 -17.79 3.35 3.61
C MET A 23 -18.83 4.43 3.24
N LYS A 24 -20.00 4.03 2.73
CA LYS A 24 -21.09 4.96 2.39
C LYS A 24 -21.55 5.76 3.60
N LYS A 25 -21.69 5.12 4.77
CA LYS A 25 -22.05 5.79 6.02
C LYS A 25 -21.02 6.87 6.38
N ILE A 26 -19.72 6.53 6.35
CA ILE A 26 -18.64 7.48 6.64
C ILE A 26 -18.70 8.67 5.67
N LEU A 27 -18.84 8.43 4.36
CA LEU A 27 -18.92 9.50 3.36
C LEU A 27 -20.18 10.39 3.45
N SER A 28 -21.21 9.92 4.15
CA SER A 28 -22.40 10.72 4.46
C SER A 28 -22.25 11.58 5.72
N GLU A 29 -21.34 11.21 6.62
CA GLU A 29 -21.11 11.88 7.90
C GLU A 29 -19.98 12.92 7.83
N TYR A 30 -19.01 12.73 6.92
CA TYR A 30 -17.82 13.56 6.83
C TYR A 30 -17.67 14.24 5.46
N ASP A 31 -17.09 15.44 5.48
CA ASP A 31 -16.82 16.26 4.29
C ASP A 31 -15.80 15.57 3.36
N GLN A 32 -16.07 15.57 2.05
CA GLN A 32 -15.21 14.91 1.05
C GLN A 32 -13.76 15.39 1.09
N LYS A 33 -13.48 16.63 1.53
CA LYS A 33 -12.12 17.20 1.60
C LYS A 33 -11.15 16.42 2.49
N TYR A 34 -11.64 15.51 3.33
CA TYR A 34 -10.81 14.66 4.17
C TYR A 34 -10.34 13.39 3.47
N PHE A 35 -10.83 13.08 2.27
CA PHE A 35 -10.57 11.84 1.55
C PHE A 35 -9.85 12.13 0.23
N ASP A 36 -8.61 11.64 0.08
CA ASP A 36 -7.86 11.76 -1.17
C ASP A 36 -8.21 10.65 -2.15
N ALA A 37 -8.42 9.45 -1.61
CA ALA A 37 -8.67 8.23 -2.37
C ALA A 37 -9.47 7.22 -1.57
N ILE A 38 -10.10 6.29 -2.29
CA ILE A 38 -10.74 5.09 -1.74
C ILE A 38 -10.13 3.87 -2.43
N TYR A 39 -9.51 3.00 -1.64
CA TYR A 39 -8.96 1.74 -2.10
C TYR A 39 -9.91 0.60 -1.77
N VAL A 40 -10.54 0.05 -2.80
CA VAL A 40 -11.50 -1.06 -2.77
C VAL A 40 -10.74 -2.37 -2.87
N GLY A 41 -10.39 -2.91 -1.71
CA GLY A 41 -9.51 -4.07 -1.58
C GLY A 41 -8.07 -3.66 -1.27
N ASN A 42 -7.38 -4.57 -0.60
CA ASN A 42 -5.93 -4.60 -0.47
C ASN A 42 -5.49 -6.00 -0.85
N GLU A 43 -4.58 -6.18 -1.81
CA GLU A 43 -3.98 -7.48 -2.18
C GLU A 43 -4.98 -8.63 -2.43
N VAL A 44 -6.17 -8.30 -2.95
CA VAL A 44 -7.26 -9.25 -3.19
C VAL A 44 -6.86 -10.29 -4.25
N LEU A 45 -6.18 -9.84 -5.31
CA LEU A 45 -5.71 -10.71 -6.39
C LEU A 45 -4.50 -11.54 -5.95
N PHE A 46 -3.66 -11.01 -5.06
CA PHE A 46 -2.59 -11.77 -4.44
C PHE A 46 -3.12 -12.89 -3.54
N ARG A 47 -4.12 -12.59 -2.71
CA ARG A 47 -4.80 -13.58 -1.86
C ARG A 47 -5.69 -14.56 -2.64
N ASN A 48 -5.91 -14.32 -3.94
CA ASN A 48 -6.75 -15.12 -4.83
C ASN A 48 -8.22 -15.20 -4.39
N GLU A 49 -8.71 -14.15 -3.71
CA GLU A 49 -10.08 -14.10 -3.18
C GLU A 49 -11.10 -13.63 -4.23
N LYS A 50 -10.61 -12.91 -5.25
CA LYS A 50 -11.39 -12.49 -6.42
C LYS A 50 -10.52 -12.54 -7.68
N THR A 51 -11.17 -12.70 -8.81
CA THR A 51 -10.59 -12.41 -10.12
C THR A 51 -10.56 -10.91 -10.38
N SER A 52 -9.70 -10.46 -11.30
CA SER A 52 -9.60 -9.04 -11.71
C SER A 52 -10.95 -8.46 -12.15
N SER A 53 -11.74 -9.24 -12.90
CA SER A 53 -13.08 -8.83 -13.33
C SER A 53 -14.05 -8.69 -12.16
N GLN A 54 -13.98 -9.55 -11.14
CA GLN A 54 -14.82 -9.45 -9.95
C GLN A 54 -14.41 -8.25 -9.09
N LEU A 55 -13.11 -8.01 -8.91
CA LEU A 55 -12.62 -6.83 -8.19
C LEU A 55 -13.02 -5.53 -8.91
N ALA A 56 -12.90 -5.50 -10.24
CA ALA A 56 -13.34 -4.38 -11.07
C ALA A 56 -14.85 -4.07 -10.90
N GLN A 57 -15.69 -5.07 -10.65
CA GLN A 57 -17.12 -4.83 -10.36
C GLN A 57 -17.30 -4.04 -9.05
N TYR A 58 -16.55 -4.38 -8.01
CA TYR A 58 -16.58 -3.65 -6.73
C TYR A 58 -16.03 -2.23 -6.87
N ILE A 59 -14.92 -2.05 -7.60
CA ILE A 59 -14.35 -0.72 -7.90
C ILE A 59 -15.40 0.15 -8.61
N ASN A 60 -16.02 -0.37 -9.66
CA ASN A 60 -17.04 0.36 -10.43
C ASN A 60 -18.31 0.66 -9.63
N GLN A 61 -18.70 -0.23 -8.70
CA GLN A 61 -19.81 0.01 -7.78
C GLN A 61 -19.52 1.22 -6.87
N VAL A 62 -18.30 1.31 -6.34
CA VAL A 62 -17.88 2.44 -5.50
C VAL A 62 -17.76 3.72 -6.33
N LYS A 63 -17.14 3.68 -7.51
CA LYS A 63 -17.06 4.83 -8.45
C LYS A 63 -18.44 5.38 -8.79
N SER A 64 -19.40 4.51 -9.08
CA SER A 64 -20.78 4.91 -9.37
C SER A 64 -21.41 5.65 -8.20
N TYR A 65 -21.16 5.22 -6.97
CA TYR A 65 -21.66 5.91 -5.77
C TYR A 65 -20.98 7.28 -5.57
N ILE A 66 -19.65 7.37 -5.71
CA ILE A 66 -18.92 8.65 -5.61
C ILE A 66 -19.42 9.66 -6.65
N SER A 67 -19.65 9.21 -7.89
CA SER A 67 -20.24 10.03 -8.94
C SER A 67 -21.67 10.50 -8.60
N GLN A 68 -22.52 9.62 -8.05
CA GLN A 68 -23.87 9.98 -7.61
C GLN A 68 -23.88 11.04 -6.49
N MET A 69 -22.86 11.03 -5.63
CA MET A 69 -22.68 12.02 -4.56
C MET A 69 -22.10 13.35 -5.09
N ASN A 70 -21.68 13.40 -6.36
CA ASN A 70 -20.93 14.51 -6.96
C ASN A 70 -19.67 14.84 -6.14
N TYR A 71 -18.97 13.79 -5.69
CA TYR A 71 -17.70 13.90 -4.98
C TYR A 71 -16.53 13.72 -5.94
N ASP A 72 -15.45 14.45 -5.69
CA ASP A 72 -14.18 14.37 -6.42
C ASP A 72 -13.17 13.56 -5.61
N ILE A 73 -13.42 12.25 -5.50
CA ILE A 73 -12.57 11.31 -4.76
C ILE A 73 -12.15 10.18 -5.72
N LYS A 74 -10.85 9.91 -5.82
CA LYS A 74 -10.33 8.84 -6.69
C LYS A 74 -10.65 7.48 -6.10
N VAL A 75 -11.03 6.52 -6.93
CA VAL A 75 -11.34 5.15 -6.49
C VAL A 75 -10.50 4.15 -7.26
N GLY A 76 -9.96 3.14 -6.57
CA GLY A 76 -9.35 1.99 -7.22
C GLY A 76 -8.98 0.92 -6.21
N THR A 77 -7.82 0.29 -6.31
CA THR A 77 -7.39 -0.80 -5.41
C THR A 77 -5.89 -0.73 -5.12
N THR A 78 -5.44 -1.43 -4.09
CA THR A 78 -4.02 -1.71 -3.84
C THR A 78 -3.71 -3.18 -4.10
N GLU A 79 -2.60 -3.47 -4.78
CA GLU A 79 -2.13 -4.82 -5.09
C GLU A 79 -0.61 -4.88 -5.06
N ILE A 80 -0.03 -6.08 -4.98
CA ILE A 80 1.40 -6.26 -5.26
C ILE A 80 1.68 -6.03 -6.74
N ASN A 81 2.89 -5.59 -7.07
CA ASN A 81 3.34 -5.27 -8.43
C ASN A 81 3.03 -6.38 -9.47
N SER A 82 3.16 -7.65 -9.11
CA SER A 82 2.92 -8.78 -10.02
C SER A 82 1.45 -9.08 -10.30
N LYS A 83 0.53 -8.47 -9.54
CA LYS A 83 -0.92 -8.67 -9.66
C LYS A 83 -1.64 -7.48 -10.29
N ILE A 84 -0.93 -6.39 -10.55
CA ILE A 84 -1.48 -5.26 -11.30
C ILE A 84 -1.59 -5.64 -12.78
N ASP A 85 -2.81 -5.61 -13.30
CA ASP A 85 -3.13 -5.95 -14.69
C ASP A 85 -4.00 -4.86 -15.37
N PRO A 86 -4.16 -4.89 -16.70
CA PRO A 86 -4.94 -3.89 -17.42
C PRO A 86 -6.42 -3.81 -17.00
N ILE A 87 -7.03 -4.89 -16.52
CA ILE A 87 -8.45 -4.91 -16.14
C ILE A 87 -8.66 -4.05 -14.89
N ILE A 88 -7.82 -4.22 -13.87
CA ILE A 88 -7.94 -3.40 -12.65
C ILE A 88 -7.51 -1.96 -12.88
N VAL A 89 -6.54 -1.72 -13.77
CA VAL A 89 -6.14 -0.36 -14.14
C VAL A 89 -7.29 0.37 -14.82
N GLU A 90 -7.91 -0.20 -15.86
CA GLU A 90 -9.01 0.44 -16.57
C GLU A 90 -10.22 0.72 -15.66
N ALA A 91 -10.46 -0.12 -14.65
CA ALA A 91 -11.52 0.11 -13.68
C ALA A 91 -11.22 1.27 -12.71
N SER A 92 -9.95 1.62 -12.49
CA SER A 92 -9.49 2.47 -11.39
C SER A 92 -9.15 3.90 -11.83
N ASP A 93 -9.44 4.88 -10.98
CA ASP A 93 -8.89 6.24 -11.08
C ASP A 93 -7.49 6.33 -10.43
N VAL A 94 -7.22 5.43 -9.48
CA VAL A 94 -5.95 5.33 -8.74
C VAL A 94 -5.60 3.86 -8.47
N VAL A 95 -4.37 3.44 -8.74
CA VAL A 95 -3.86 2.10 -8.42
C VAL A 95 -2.68 2.23 -7.47
N GLY A 96 -2.81 1.60 -6.30
CA GLY A 96 -1.73 1.48 -5.34
C GLY A 96 -0.92 0.21 -5.57
N ALA A 97 0.40 0.33 -5.51
CA ALA A 97 1.31 -0.79 -5.51
C ALA A 97 1.92 -0.98 -4.11
N ASN A 98 1.70 -2.14 -3.52
CA ASN A 98 2.39 -2.57 -2.31
C ASN A 98 3.75 -3.17 -2.71
N ILE A 99 4.83 -2.49 -2.33
CA ILE A 99 6.19 -2.82 -2.73
C ILE A 99 7.10 -2.86 -1.50
N HIS A 100 7.29 -4.07 -0.97
CA HIS A 100 8.16 -4.33 0.17
C HIS A 100 9.50 -4.93 -0.29
N PRO A 101 10.58 -4.12 -0.42
CA PRO A 101 11.87 -4.61 -0.90
C PRO A 101 12.51 -5.65 0.02
N PHE A 102 12.10 -5.71 1.29
CA PHE A 102 12.49 -6.79 2.21
C PHE A 102 12.20 -8.18 1.63
N PHE A 103 11.04 -8.37 0.99
CA PHE A 103 10.69 -9.64 0.33
C PHE A 103 11.35 -9.85 -1.04
N GLY A 104 12.16 -8.88 -1.51
CA GLY A 104 13.05 -9.06 -2.65
C GLY A 104 14.25 -9.96 -2.35
N GLY A 105 14.59 -10.12 -1.06
CA GLY A 105 15.65 -11.03 -0.61
C GLY A 105 17.08 -10.54 -0.82
N ASP A 106 17.24 -9.25 -1.12
CA ASP A 106 18.53 -8.59 -1.35
C ASP A 106 18.95 -7.73 -0.16
N HIS A 107 20.24 -7.40 -0.09
CA HIS A 107 20.77 -6.51 0.93
C HIS A 107 20.11 -5.12 0.84
N VAL A 108 19.80 -4.50 1.99
CA VAL A 108 19.03 -3.23 2.10
C VAL A 108 19.54 -2.07 1.24
N LYS A 109 20.84 -2.03 0.93
CA LYS A 109 21.44 -1.05 0.00
C LYS A 109 20.85 -1.09 -1.42
N GLN A 110 20.26 -2.20 -1.82
CA GLN A 110 19.58 -2.35 -3.11
C GLN A 110 18.09 -1.98 -3.04
N ALA A 111 17.52 -1.86 -1.84
CA ALA A 111 16.07 -1.78 -1.60
C ALA A 111 15.41 -0.61 -2.34
N THR A 112 15.96 0.61 -2.25
CA THR A 112 15.41 1.78 -2.95
C THR A 112 15.42 1.59 -4.46
N SER A 113 16.55 1.13 -5.03
CA SER A 113 16.63 0.85 -6.46
C SER A 113 15.65 -0.24 -6.91
N TRP A 114 15.44 -1.25 -6.06
CA TRP A 114 14.50 -2.33 -6.32
C TRP A 114 13.06 -1.82 -6.38
N VAL A 115 12.64 -0.99 -5.42
CA VAL A 115 11.30 -0.37 -5.40
C VAL A 115 11.07 0.48 -6.66
N LEU A 116 12.01 1.37 -6.97
CA LEU A 116 11.90 2.26 -8.13
C LEU A 116 11.88 1.47 -9.45
N ASN A 117 12.72 0.44 -9.58
CA ASN A 117 12.73 -0.42 -10.76
C ASN A 117 11.43 -1.21 -10.92
N ALA A 118 10.86 -1.74 -9.84
CA ALA A 118 9.56 -2.40 -9.89
C ALA A 118 8.47 -1.44 -10.40
N PHE A 119 8.48 -0.20 -9.93
CA PHE A 119 7.54 0.82 -10.36
C PHE A 119 7.71 1.20 -11.85
N GLU A 120 8.93 1.53 -12.27
CA GLU A 120 9.24 1.97 -13.64
C GLU A 120 9.06 0.85 -14.68
N HIS A 121 9.40 -0.38 -14.34
CA HIS A 121 9.51 -1.46 -15.33
C HIS A 121 8.43 -2.53 -15.24
N GLN A 122 7.64 -2.57 -14.17
CA GLN A 122 6.58 -3.56 -14.02
C GLN A 122 5.20 -2.92 -13.96
N ILE A 123 5.06 -1.74 -13.34
CA ILE A 123 3.76 -1.12 -13.11
C ILE A 123 3.43 -0.09 -14.19
N LYS A 124 4.33 0.87 -14.44
CA LYS A 124 4.10 1.90 -15.48
C LYS A 124 3.79 1.33 -16.87
N PRO A 125 4.47 0.28 -17.36
CA PRO A 125 4.17 -0.28 -18.67
C PRO A 125 2.73 -0.82 -18.75
N ILE A 126 2.25 -1.50 -17.70
CA ILE A 126 0.88 -2.02 -17.62
C ILE A 126 -0.12 -0.86 -17.61
N ASN A 127 0.16 0.20 -16.86
CA ASN A 127 -0.69 1.40 -16.82
C ASN A 127 -0.81 2.10 -18.18
N ASN A 128 0.19 1.95 -19.06
CA ASN A 128 0.19 2.53 -20.40
C ASN A 128 -0.45 1.62 -21.47
N LEU A 129 -0.93 0.42 -21.11
CA LEU A 129 -1.62 -0.48 -22.03
C LEU A 129 -3.11 -0.15 -22.19
N VAL A 130 -3.65 0.69 -21.32
CA VAL A 130 -5.07 1.09 -21.29
C VAL A 130 -5.28 2.47 -21.88
N ASP A 131 -6.52 2.76 -22.30
CA ASP A 131 -6.86 4.07 -22.87
C ASP A 131 -6.88 5.17 -21.78
N ASN A 132 -7.30 4.80 -20.57
CA ASN A 132 -7.40 5.70 -19.41
C ASN A 132 -6.47 5.22 -18.29
N PRO A 133 -5.19 5.65 -18.29
CA PRO A 133 -4.26 5.26 -17.24
C PRO A 133 -4.72 5.77 -15.86
N ALA A 134 -4.58 4.93 -14.84
CA ALA A 134 -4.83 5.33 -13.46
C ALA A 134 -3.68 6.18 -12.91
N GLN A 135 -3.97 7.00 -11.88
CA GLN A 135 -2.89 7.54 -11.05
C GLN A 135 -2.20 6.38 -10.32
N LEU A 136 -0.88 6.31 -10.40
CA LEU A 136 -0.11 5.31 -9.68
C LEU A 136 0.39 5.85 -8.34
N VAL A 137 0.35 5.00 -7.30
CA VAL A 137 0.79 5.31 -5.93
C VAL A 137 1.61 4.13 -5.40
N LEU A 138 2.67 4.37 -4.64
CA LEU A 138 3.32 3.35 -3.82
C LEU A 138 2.54 3.24 -2.51
N SER A 139 1.53 2.36 -2.46
CA SER A 139 0.56 2.31 -1.35
C SER A 139 1.12 1.73 -0.06
N GLU A 140 2.12 0.86 -0.15
CA GLU A 140 2.85 0.35 1.00
C GLU A 140 4.31 0.16 0.62
N VAL A 141 5.22 0.70 1.42
CA VAL A 141 6.67 0.53 1.24
C VAL A 141 7.37 0.70 2.58
N GLY A 142 8.21 -0.25 2.94
CA GLY A 142 8.80 -0.29 4.27
C GLY A 142 9.96 -1.28 4.39
N TRP A 143 10.60 -1.26 5.55
CA TRP A 143 11.62 -2.25 5.95
C TRP A 143 11.50 -2.50 7.47
N PRO A 144 11.41 -3.74 7.94
CA PRO A 144 11.23 -4.04 9.36
C PRO A 144 12.51 -3.81 10.18
N SER A 145 12.38 -3.34 11.42
CA SER A 145 13.52 -3.09 12.32
C SER A 145 13.96 -4.30 13.13
N GLY A 146 13.28 -5.43 13.00
CA GLY A 146 13.54 -6.63 13.77
C GLY A 146 12.75 -7.83 13.26
N GLY A 147 12.92 -8.97 13.92
CA GLY A 147 12.12 -10.17 13.65
C GLY A 147 12.68 -11.13 12.60
N GLY A 148 13.98 -11.06 12.27
CA GLY A 148 14.67 -12.12 11.52
C GLY A 148 15.22 -11.69 10.17
N SER A 149 15.21 -12.59 9.19
CA SER A 149 15.75 -12.33 7.85
C SER A 149 14.97 -13.10 6.79
N PHE A 150 14.81 -12.49 5.61
CA PHE A 150 14.27 -13.14 4.43
C PHE A 150 15.37 -13.21 3.36
N LEU A 151 15.89 -14.40 3.09
CA LEU A 151 17.08 -14.58 2.23
C LEU A 151 18.24 -13.67 2.71
N ASN A 152 18.72 -12.72 1.89
CA ASN A 152 19.77 -11.78 2.30
C ASN A 152 19.23 -10.47 2.92
N SER A 153 17.91 -10.30 2.98
CA SER A 153 17.28 -9.16 3.64
C SER A 153 17.28 -9.39 5.15
N VAL A 154 18.01 -8.55 5.88
CA VAL A 154 18.05 -8.59 7.34
C VAL A 154 17.13 -7.53 7.91
N ALA A 155 16.24 -7.92 8.83
CA ALA A 155 15.43 -6.97 9.59
C ALA A 155 16.26 -6.41 10.74
N GLY A 156 16.31 -5.09 10.86
CA GLY A 156 17.20 -4.44 11.82
C GLY A 156 17.09 -2.92 11.81
N TYR A 157 17.40 -2.29 12.94
CA TYR A 157 17.38 -0.83 13.09
C TYR A 157 18.34 -0.14 12.11
N ASN A 158 19.52 -0.70 11.90
CA ASN A 158 20.50 -0.14 10.95
C ASN A 158 19.99 -0.25 9.51
N GLU A 159 19.38 -1.38 9.16
CA GLU A 159 18.83 -1.63 7.83
C GLU A 159 17.62 -0.72 7.57
N MET A 160 16.69 -0.60 8.52
CA MET A 160 15.59 0.37 8.45
C MET A 160 16.11 1.80 8.26
N GLN A 161 17.14 2.22 9.02
CA GLN A 161 17.72 3.56 8.86
C GLN A 161 18.34 3.75 7.46
N ILE A 162 19.10 2.78 6.97
CA ILE A 162 19.67 2.82 5.60
C ILE A 162 18.54 2.99 4.58
N PHE A 163 17.45 2.22 4.71
CA PHE A 163 16.34 2.30 3.78
C PHE A 163 15.60 3.64 3.86
N LEU A 164 15.37 4.18 5.06
CA LEU A 164 14.78 5.50 5.23
C LEU A 164 15.63 6.58 4.54
N ASP A 165 16.93 6.60 4.82
CA ASP A 165 17.86 7.59 4.27
C ASP A 165 17.90 7.58 2.75
N THR A 166 17.84 6.40 2.12
CA THR A 166 17.87 6.29 0.66
C THR A 166 16.49 6.47 0.03
N PHE A 167 15.45 5.83 0.56
CA PHE A 167 14.12 5.82 -0.05
C PHE A 167 13.44 7.18 0.02
N VAL A 168 13.38 7.82 1.19
CA VAL A 168 12.55 9.02 1.37
C VAL A 168 12.99 10.16 0.45
N CYS A 169 14.31 10.34 0.27
CA CYS A 169 14.82 11.43 -0.57
C CYS A 169 14.75 11.11 -2.06
N GLU A 170 14.94 9.84 -2.47
CA GLU A 170 14.73 9.45 -3.86
C GLU A 170 13.26 9.48 -4.25
N ALA A 171 12.36 9.01 -3.37
CA ALA A 171 10.91 9.02 -3.60
C ALA A 171 10.36 10.45 -3.73
N LYS A 172 10.96 11.45 -3.07
CA LYS A 172 10.61 12.88 -3.25
C LYS A 172 11.00 13.46 -4.61
N LYS A 173 11.92 12.82 -5.35
CA LYS A 173 12.37 13.28 -6.68
C LYS A 173 11.45 12.81 -7.79
N ILE A 174 10.59 11.81 -7.53
CA ILE A 174 9.63 11.29 -8.48
C ILE A 174 8.22 11.82 -8.16
N ASP A 175 7.43 12.08 -9.19
CA ASP A 175 6.05 12.58 -9.05
C ASP A 175 5.06 11.43 -8.78
N THR A 176 5.38 10.59 -7.80
CA THR A 176 4.59 9.44 -7.39
C THR A 176 4.31 9.54 -5.89
N PRO A 177 3.04 9.65 -5.46
CA PRO A 177 2.70 9.60 -4.04
C PRO A 177 3.06 8.25 -3.43
N TRP A 178 3.40 8.26 -2.15
CA TRP A 178 3.79 7.05 -1.42
C TRP A 178 3.35 7.09 0.03
N TYR A 179 3.13 5.92 0.61
CA TYR A 179 2.85 5.73 2.03
C TYR A 179 3.89 4.77 2.63
N PHE A 180 4.62 5.24 3.64
CA PHE A 180 5.60 4.40 4.32
C PHE A 180 4.88 3.45 5.29
N PHE A 181 5.15 2.15 5.15
CA PHE A 181 4.63 1.10 6.01
C PHE A 181 5.66 0.80 7.11
N GLU A 182 5.42 1.15 8.38
CA GLU A 182 4.22 1.81 8.89
C GLU A 182 4.51 2.83 10.00
N ALA A 183 3.47 3.48 10.51
CA ALA A 183 3.63 4.51 11.53
C ALA A 183 4.12 3.90 12.86
N PHE A 184 3.40 2.92 13.40
CA PHE A 184 3.68 2.32 14.71
C PHE A 184 3.83 0.82 14.57
N ASP A 185 4.69 0.23 15.40
CA ASP A 185 4.67 -1.22 15.57
C ASP A 185 3.30 -1.71 16.01
N GLU A 186 2.90 -2.85 15.47
CA GLU A 186 1.59 -3.45 15.67
C GLU A 186 1.72 -4.83 16.35
N PRO A 187 1.80 -4.90 17.70
CA PRO A 187 2.05 -6.15 18.42
C PRO A 187 1.04 -7.26 18.15
N TRP A 188 -0.20 -6.92 17.78
CA TRP A 188 -1.24 -7.90 17.47
C TRP A 188 -0.89 -8.79 16.26
N LYS A 189 0.04 -8.36 15.41
CA LYS A 189 0.56 -9.14 14.26
C LYS A 189 1.43 -10.33 14.68
N GLU A 190 1.67 -10.55 15.98
CA GLU A 190 2.33 -11.76 16.49
C GLU A 190 1.64 -13.06 16.04
N ILE A 191 0.35 -13.00 15.71
CA ILE A 191 -0.40 -14.14 15.17
C ILE A 191 0.16 -14.67 13.84
N TYR A 192 0.98 -13.87 13.15
CA TYR A 192 1.63 -14.22 11.89
C TYR A 192 3.05 -14.77 12.05
N TYR A 193 3.54 -14.89 13.29
CA TYR A 193 4.87 -15.42 13.54
C TYR A 193 5.01 -16.88 13.08
N THR A 194 6.19 -17.19 12.58
CA THR A 194 6.68 -18.56 12.39
C THR A 194 8.02 -18.72 13.09
N ASP A 195 8.56 -19.95 13.10
CA ASP A 195 9.86 -20.21 13.74
C ASP A 195 10.99 -19.34 13.16
N ASP A 196 10.89 -19.00 11.87
CA ASP A 196 11.92 -18.25 11.14
C ASP A 196 11.51 -16.80 10.79
N SER A 197 10.31 -16.36 11.20
CA SER A 197 9.75 -15.05 10.86
C SER A 197 8.99 -14.42 12.02
N GLN A 198 9.47 -13.27 12.48
CA GLN A 198 8.83 -12.45 13.52
C GLN A 198 8.77 -10.97 13.16
N TRP A 199 9.03 -10.61 11.90
CA TRP A 199 9.15 -9.21 11.47
C TRP A 199 7.82 -8.45 11.38
N GLU A 200 6.68 -9.16 11.39
CA GLU A 200 5.36 -8.54 11.18
C GLU A 200 4.97 -7.50 12.24
N THR A 201 5.55 -7.56 13.43
CA THR A 201 5.30 -6.58 14.50
C THR A 201 6.27 -5.39 14.48
N GLU A 202 7.25 -5.38 13.57
CA GLU A 202 8.45 -4.54 13.65
C GLU A 202 8.58 -3.52 12.49
N TRP A 203 7.49 -3.25 11.76
CA TRP A 203 7.49 -2.35 10.58
C TRP A 203 7.39 -0.87 10.93
N GLY A 204 7.04 -0.51 12.17
CA GLY A 204 6.81 0.87 12.57
C GLY A 204 8.06 1.74 12.50
N ILE A 205 7.94 3.01 12.11
CA ILE A 205 8.97 4.03 12.37
C ILE A 205 9.01 4.36 13.88
N PHE A 206 7.85 4.27 14.53
CA PHE A 206 7.66 4.43 15.96
C PHE A 206 7.37 3.08 16.61
N THR A 207 7.74 2.95 17.87
CA THR A 207 7.31 1.83 18.73
C THR A 207 5.80 1.88 18.99
N ASP A 208 5.23 0.79 19.50
CA ASP A 208 3.82 0.66 19.87
C ASP A 208 3.39 1.70 20.94
N ASP A 209 4.32 2.10 21.81
CA ASP A 209 4.15 3.19 22.78
C ASP A 209 4.35 4.61 22.20
N ARG A 210 4.41 4.72 20.87
CA ARG A 210 4.46 5.96 20.08
C ARG A 210 5.74 6.77 20.24
N LYS A 211 6.85 6.13 20.60
CA LYS A 211 8.17 6.78 20.64
C LYS A 211 8.91 6.50 19.35
N LEU A 212 9.70 7.47 18.90
CA LEU A 212 10.58 7.24 17.75
C LEU A 212 11.54 6.10 18.10
N LYS A 213 11.67 5.13 17.20
CA LYS A 213 12.54 3.97 17.41
C LYS A 213 13.98 4.38 17.70
N PRO A 214 14.67 3.76 18.67
CA PRO A 214 16.05 4.08 19.00
C PRO A 214 16.98 4.10 17.78
N GLY A 215 17.72 5.19 17.59
CA GLY A 215 18.65 5.33 16.47
C GLY A 215 18.02 5.72 15.14
N ILE A 216 16.69 5.72 15.03
CA ILE A 216 16.01 6.22 13.83
C ILE A 216 16.07 7.74 13.78
N VAL A 217 16.44 8.27 12.62
CA VAL A 217 16.46 9.71 12.30
C VAL A 217 15.68 9.92 11.02
N LEU A 218 14.67 10.81 11.08
CA LEU A 218 13.82 11.10 9.93
C LEU A 218 14.58 11.94 8.88
N PRO A 219 14.65 11.50 7.61
CA PRO A 219 15.38 12.23 6.58
C PRO A 219 14.77 13.61 6.28
N THR A 220 15.60 14.66 6.27
CA THR A 220 15.14 16.02 5.99
C THR A 220 15.10 16.36 4.50
N CYS A 221 15.76 15.57 3.64
CA CYS A 221 15.87 15.73 2.18
C CYS A 221 15.94 17.20 1.74
N GLN A 222 17.15 17.77 1.81
CA GLN A 222 17.40 19.14 1.35
C GLN A 222 17.32 19.25 -0.17
#